data_AF-A0A7S2UYD3-F1
#
_entry.id   AF-A0A7S2UYD3-F1
#
_cell.length_a   1.000
_cell.length_b   1.000
_cell.length_c   1.000
_cell.angle_alpha   90.00
_cell.angle_beta   90.00
_cell.angle_gamma   90.00
#
_symmetry.space_group_name_H-M   'P 1'
#
loop_
_entity.id
_entity.type
_entity.pdbx_description
1 polymer ?
#
loop_
_entity_poly.entity_id
_entity_poly.type
_entity_poly.pdbx_seq_one_letter_code
_entity_poly.pdbx_strand_id
1 'polypeptide(L)'
;ANYAQRKENTSVQPASRRDHLCFFAGAFDRQNGRREMMATLARMHLQRKHGGAKASDLPPPCKVFGPSLNATLYLGYLFNSALALCPGGNSPETFRFWEALECGSVPVIVRPLEQERN
;
A
#
# COMPACT_ATOMS: atom_id res chain seq x y z
N ALA A 1 18.53 23.50 11.96
CA ALA A 1 18.37 22.27 12.75
C ALA A 1 18.82 21.09 11.91
N ASN A 2 19.77 20.28 12.39
CA ASN A 2 20.33 19.14 11.67
C ASN A 2 19.37 17.94 11.85
N TYR A 3 18.37 17.82 10.96
CA TYR A 3 17.31 16.79 11.05
C TYR A 3 17.79 15.35 10.78
N ALA A 4 19.07 15.15 10.42
CA ALA A 4 19.52 13.91 9.79
C ALA A 4 20.31 12.93 10.69
N GLN A 5 20.43 13.16 11.99
CA GLN A 5 21.24 12.29 12.86
C GLN A 5 20.59 11.98 14.20
N ARG A 6 19.43 11.31 14.16
CA ARG A 6 19.02 10.47 15.30
C ARG A 6 19.23 9.02 14.88
N LYS A 7 20.34 8.42 15.33
CA LYS A 7 20.49 6.95 15.37
C LYS A 7 19.57 6.44 16.48
N GLU A 8 18.27 6.46 16.22
CA GLU A 8 17.33 5.75 17.07
C GLU A 8 17.34 4.28 16.64
N ASN A 9 17.39 3.41 17.64
CA ASN A 9 17.12 1.98 17.54
C ASN A 9 15.64 1.78 17.13
N THR A 10 15.27 2.24 15.95
CA THR A 10 13.91 2.05 15.43
C THR A 10 13.81 0.61 14.93
N SER A 11 12.85 -0.14 15.47
CA SER A 11 12.51 -1.49 15.01
C SER A 11 12.03 -1.50 13.55
N VAL A 12 11.63 -0.33 13.05
CA VAL A 12 11.06 -0.09 11.73
C VAL A 12 12.17 -0.09 10.67
N GLN A 13 12.07 -1.00 9.71
CA GLN A 13 13.04 -1.09 8.63
C GLN A 13 12.86 0.04 7.60
N PRO A 14 13.96 0.58 7.03
CA PRO A 14 13.89 1.51 5.90
C PRO A 14 13.13 0.92 4.72
N ALA A 15 12.39 1.75 3.97
CA ALA A 15 11.58 1.31 2.83
C ALA A 15 12.34 0.46 1.80
N SER A 16 13.63 0.75 1.57
CA SER A 16 14.49 0.02 0.63
C SER A 16 14.84 -1.42 1.07
N ARG A 17 14.57 -1.79 2.32
CA ARG A 17 14.82 -3.13 2.87
C ARG A 17 13.57 -3.96 3.07
N ARG A 18 12.40 -3.43 2.69
CA ARG A 18 11.10 -4.10 2.86
C ARG A 18 10.79 -5.03 1.69
N ASP A 19 10.15 -6.16 1.96
CA ASP A 19 9.87 -7.20 0.95
C ASP A 19 8.70 -6.86 0.03
N HIS A 20 7.90 -5.83 0.35
CA HIS A 20 6.72 -5.43 -0.41
C HIS A 20 6.82 -3.96 -0.80
N LEU A 21 6.60 -3.65 -2.08
CA LEU A 21 6.51 -2.25 -2.51
C LEU A 21 5.24 -1.63 -1.93
N CYS A 22 4.11 -2.31 -2.09
CA CYS A 22 2.82 -1.78 -1.70
C CYS A 22 1.91 -2.84 -1.09
N PHE A 23 1.04 -2.43 -0.16
CA PHE A 23 0.11 -3.32 0.50
C PHE A 23 -1.28 -2.71 0.67
N PHE A 24 -2.29 -3.57 0.51
CA PHE A 24 -3.68 -3.28 0.83
C PHE A 24 -4.35 -4.54 1.41
N ALA A 25 -5.11 -4.37 2.48
CA ALA A 25 -6.07 -5.38 2.92
C ALA A 25 -7.39 -4.71 3.29
N GLY A 26 -8.49 -5.25 2.80
CA GLY A 26 -9.81 -4.70 3.06
C GLY A 26 -10.91 -5.38 2.28
N ALA A 27 -12.15 -5.07 2.64
CA ALA A 27 -13.32 -5.58 1.94
C ALA A 27 -13.41 -4.99 0.53
N PHE A 28 -13.73 -5.87 -0.43
CA PHE A 28 -14.03 -5.54 -1.82
C PHE A 28 -15.48 -5.04 -1.92
N ASP A 29 -15.75 -3.87 -1.34
CA ASP A 29 -17.04 -3.21 -1.48
C ASP A 29 -17.09 -2.37 -2.78
N ARG A 30 -18.29 -1.90 -3.12
CA ARG A 30 -18.57 -1.10 -4.33
C ARG A 30 -18.03 0.34 -4.25
N GLN A 31 -17.20 0.71 -3.27
CA GLN A 31 -16.65 2.06 -3.22
C GLN A 31 -15.69 2.29 -4.39
N ASN A 32 -15.94 3.36 -5.16
CA ASN A 32 -15.29 3.61 -6.45
C ASN A 32 -13.76 3.61 -6.35
N GLY A 33 -13.19 4.21 -5.31
CA GLY A 33 -11.73 4.29 -5.12
C GLY A 33 -11.04 2.93 -4.95
N ARG A 34 -11.68 1.97 -4.26
CA ARG A 34 -11.12 0.61 -4.11
C ARG A 34 -11.18 -0.16 -5.43
N ARG A 35 -12.29 -0.05 -6.16
CA ARG A 35 -12.46 -0.73 -7.46
C ARG A 35 -11.42 -0.27 -8.49
N GLU A 36 -11.20 1.03 -8.60
CA GLU A 36 -10.21 1.61 -9.53
C GLU A 36 -8.77 1.23 -9.16
N MET A 37 -8.45 1.32 -7.88
CA MET A 37 -7.17 0.84 -7.35
C MET A 37 -6.94 -0.63 -7.72
N MET A 38 -7.93 -1.50 -7.50
CA MET A 38 -7.83 -2.92 -7.82
C MET A 38 -7.66 -3.16 -9.32
N ALA A 39 -8.43 -2.47 -10.17
CA ALA A 39 -8.29 -2.56 -11.62
C ALA A 39 -6.88 -2.16 -12.07
N THR A 40 -6.32 -1.12 -11.47
CA THR A 40 -4.96 -0.65 -11.74
C THR A 40 -3.91 -1.68 -11.30
N LEU A 41 -4.02 -2.21 -10.09
CA LEU A 41 -3.11 -3.25 -9.58
C LEU A 41 -3.18 -4.54 -10.41
N ALA A 42 -4.37 -4.95 -10.85
CA ALA A 42 -4.54 -6.10 -11.73
C ALA A 42 -3.86 -5.87 -13.09
N ARG A 43 -4.01 -4.69 -13.70
CA ARG A 43 -3.30 -4.31 -14.93
C ARG A 43 -1.79 -4.34 -14.76
N MET A 44 -1.28 -3.78 -13.66
CA MET A 44 0.15 -3.81 -13.36
C MET A 44 0.66 -5.26 -13.20
N HIS A 45 -0.09 -6.12 -12.51
CA HIS A 45 0.28 -7.54 -12.34
C HIS A 45 0.34 -8.29 -13.68
N LEU A 46 -0.59 -8.01 -14.61
CA LEU A 46 -0.59 -8.60 -15.95
C LEU A 46 0.59 -8.11 -16.80
N GLN A 47 0.95 -6.83 -16.72
CA GLN A 47 2.13 -6.31 -17.41
C GLN A 47 3.43 -6.99 -16.95
N ARG A 48 3.52 -7.42 -15.68
CA ARG A 48 4.67 -8.21 -15.19
C ARG A 48 4.79 -9.58 -15.84
N LYS A 49 3.67 -10.22 -16.17
CA LYS A 49 3.67 -11.58 -16.75
C LYS A 49 4.06 -11.60 -18.23
N HIS A 50 3.88 -10.48 -18.93
CA HIS A 50 4.06 -10.40 -20.39
C HIS A 50 5.19 -9.44 -20.83
N GLY A 51 5.69 -8.56 -19.97
CA GLY A 51 6.85 -7.71 -20.25
C GLY A 51 8.13 -8.39 -19.78
N GLY A 52 9.09 -8.62 -20.69
CA GLY A 52 10.38 -9.28 -20.43
C GLY A 52 11.35 -8.56 -19.50
N ALA A 53 10.87 -7.79 -18.52
CA ALA A 53 11.66 -7.22 -17.45
C ALA A 53 12.12 -8.32 -16.49
N LYS A 54 13.39 -8.29 -16.09
CA LYS A 54 13.94 -9.25 -15.12
C LYS A 54 13.26 -9.02 -13.76
N ALA A 55 13.01 -10.10 -13.02
CA ALA A 55 12.34 -10.04 -11.71
C ALA A 55 13.03 -9.08 -10.70
N SER A 56 14.33 -8.80 -10.88
CA SER A 56 15.13 -7.85 -10.09
C SER A 56 14.81 -6.37 -10.36
N ASP A 57 14.28 -6.05 -11.54
CA ASP A 57 14.05 -4.67 -11.99
C ASP A 57 12.62 -4.22 -11.66
N LEU A 58 11.79 -5.16 -11.19
CA LEU A 58 10.41 -4.92 -10.81
C LEU A 58 10.36 -4.67 -9.31
N PRO A 59 9.68 -3.60 -8.86
CA PRO A 59 9.56 -3.35 -7.43
C PRO A 59 8.81 -4.52 -6.77
N PRO A 60 9.07 -4.80 -5.48
CA PRO A 60 8.53 -5.96 -4.81
C PRO A 60 7.00 -6.05 -4.92
N PRO A 61 6.40 -7.25 -4.89
CA PRO A 61 5.00 -7.44 -5.25
C PRO A 61 4.07 -6.59 -4.39
N CYS A 62 3.05 -6.01 -5.04
CA CYS A 62 1.92 -5.45 -4.31
C CYS A 62 1.09 -6.60 -3.74
N LYS A 63 0.94 -6.63 -2.41
CA LYS A 63 0.17 -7.65 -1.70
C LYS A 63 -1.22 -7.11 -1.42
N VAL A 64 -2.24 -7.75 -2.00
CA VAL A 64 -3.65 -7.40 -1.79
C VAL A 64 -4.40 -8.58 -1.20
N PHE A 65 -5.03 -8.37 -0.05
CA PHE A 65 -5.83 -9.39 0.62
C PHE A 65 -7.29 -8.96 0.79
N GLY A 66 -8.17 -9.96 0.72
CA GLY A 66 -9.58 -9.83 1.08
C GLY A 66 -9.82 -9.85 2.60
N PRO A 67 -11.08 -9.96 3.04
CA PRO A 67 -11.49 -9.83 4.44
C PRO A 67 -10.98 -10.95 5.37
N SER A 68 -10.30 -11.97 4.85
CA SER A 68 -9.90 -13.17 5.59
C SER A 68 -8.48 -13.10 6.20
N LEU A 69 -7.85 -11.93 6.23
CA LEU A 69 -6.53 -11.75 6.82
C LEU A 69 -6.65 -11.51 8.33
N ASN A 70 -6.03 -12.35 9.16
CA ASN A 70 -5.98 -12.10 10.60
C ASN A 70 -5.10 -10.88 10.93
N ALA A 71 -5.31 -10.29 12.11
CA ALA A 71 -4.64 -9.05 12.53
C ALA A 71 -3.10 -9.17 12.56
N THR A 72 -2.57 -10.32 12.99
CA THR A 72 -1.12 -10.54 13.05
C THR A 72 -0.48 -10.55 11.66
N LEU A 73 -1.09 -11.25 10.70
CA LEU A 73 -0.62 -11.28 9.33
C LEU A 73 -0.80 -9.92 8.64
N TYR A 74 -1.92 -9.23 8.92
CA TYR A 74 -2.15 -7.87 8.45
C TYR A 74 -1.01 -6.92 8.85
N LEU A 75 -0.70 -6.87 10.15
CA LEU A 75 0.38 -6.03 10.66
C LEU A 75 1.74 -6.47 10.13
N GLY A 76 1.99 -7.78 10.04
CA GLY A 76 3.24 -8.31 9.47
C GLY A 76 3.47 -7.86 8.03
N TYR A 77 2.43 -7.91 7.19
CA TYR A 77 2.51 -7.42 5.82
C TYR A 77 2.65 -5.90 5.75
N LEU A 78 1.89 -5.15 6.54
CA LEU A 78 1.96 -3.69 6.57
C LEU A 78 3.33 -3.19 7.02
N PHE A 79 3.88 -3.80 8.08
CA PHE A 79 5.22 -3.51 8.61
C PHE A 79 6.32 -3.75 7.58
N ASN A 80 6.16 -4.78 6.75
CA ASN A 80 7.10 -5.15 5.70
C ASN A 80 6.75 -4.55 4.32
N SER A 81 5.97 -3.47 4.28
CA SER A 81 5.59 -2.78 3.04
C SER A 81 6.09 -1.35 2.99
N ALA A 82 6.72 -0.94 1.88
CA ALA A 82 7.19 0.44 1.70
C ALA A 82 6.03 1.44 1.60
N LEU A 83 4.97 1.07 0.88
CA LEU A 83 3.77 1.86 0.68
C LEU A 83 2.54 1.15 1.24
N ALA A 84 1.65 1.90 1.89
CA ALA A 84 0.33 1.42 2.31
C ALA A 84 -0.74 2.13 1.49
N LEU A 85 -1.53 1.37 0.72
CA LEU A 85 -2.61 1.95 -0.08
C LEU A 85 -3.80 2.25 0.83
N CYS A 86 -4.18 3.52 0.92
CA CYS A 86 -5.24 4.03 1.77
C CYS A 86 -6.39 4.59 0.90
N PRO A 87 -7.13 3.74 0.15
CA PRO A 87 -8.30 4.20 -0.56
C PRO A 87 -9.35 4.69 0.41
N GLY A 88 -10.00 5.79 0.03
CA GLY A 88 -11.09 6.40 0.80
C GLY A 88 -12.19 5.38 1.12
N GLY A 89 -12.70 5.49 2.34
CA GLY A 89 -13.84 4.74 2.83
C GLY A 89 -15.12 5.59 2.80
N ASN A 90 -15.95 5.43 3.84
CA ASN A 90 -16.96 6.45 4.18
C ASN A 90 -16.32 7.76 4.69
N SER A 91 -15.05 7.72 5.09
CA SER A 91 -14.24 8.86 5.48
C SER A 91 -13.02 8.98 4.54
N PRO A 92 -12.57 10.20 4.21
CA PRO A 92 -11.32 10.42 3.47
C PRO A 92 -10.09 9.93 4.26
N GLU A 93 -10.16 9.98 5.59
CA GLU A 93 -9.17 9.37 6.47
C GLU A 93 -9.63 7.96 6.87
N THR A 94 -8.84 6.96 6.52
CA THR A 94 -9.07 5.57 6.94
C THR A 94 -8.12 5.23 8.07
N PHE A 95 -8.51 4.34 9.00
CA PHE A 95 -7.62 3.85 10.06
C PHE A 95 -6.25 3.40 9.53
N ARG A 96 -6.23 2.84 8.30
CA ARG A 96 -5.02 2.43 7.59
C ARG A 96 -3.99 3.54 7.40
N PHE A 97 -4.42 4.80 7.29
CA PHE A 97 -3.52 5.94 7.23
C PHE A 97 -2.63 6.00 8.48
N TRP A 98 -3.24 5.87 9.66
CA TRP A 98 -2.52 5.90 10.93
C TRP A 98 -1.70 4.64 11.16
N GLU A 99 -2.24 3.47 10.82
CA GLU A 99 -1.52 2.19 10.91
C GLU A 99 -0.26 2.18 10.03
N ALA A 100 -0.33 2.81 8.85
CA ALA A 100 0.82 2.94 7.96
C ALA A 100 1.93 3.77 8.60
N LEU A 101 1.59 4.93 9.18
CA LEU A 101 2.55 5.79 9.87
C LEU A 101 3.22 5.07 11.03
N GLU A 102 2.46 4.33 11.84
CA GLU A 102 2.99 3.53 12.95
C GLU A 102 3.96 2.44 12.47
N CYS A 103 3.67 1.84 11.32
CA CYS A 103 4.54 0.83 10.68
C CYS A 103 5.70 1.46 9.87
N GLY A 104 5.83 2.78 9.85
CA GLY A 104 6.74 3.53 8.97
C GLY A 104 6.56 3.25 7.47
N SER A 105 5.39 2.76 7.08
CA SER A 105 4.98 2.62 5.68
C SER A 105 4.46 3.96 5.19
N VAL A 106 4.79 4.35 3.96
CA VAL A 106 4.32 5.63 3.41
C VAL A 106 2.85 5.50 3.01
N PRO A 107 1.92 6.25 3.63
CA PRO A 107 0.51 6.18 3.27
C PRO A 107 0.29 6.82 1.90
N VAL A 108 -0.38 6.08 1.01
CA VAL A 108 -0.78 6.56 -0.32
C VAL A 108 -2.29 6.70 -0.33
N ILE A 109 -2.79 7.93 -0.23
CA ILE A 109 -4.22 8.22 -0.29
C ILE A 109 -4.70 8.02 -1.72
N VAL A 110 -5.64 7.10 -1.91
CA VAL A 110 -6.27 6.87 -3.23
C VAL A 110 -7.61 7.58 -3.26
N ARG A 111 -7.70 8.65 -4.04
CA ARG A 111 -8.95 9.38 -4.28
C ARG A 111 -9.53 8.94 -5.63
N PRO A 112 -10.85 8.80 -5.74
CA PRO A 112 -11.48 8.70 -7.06
C PRO A 112 -11.15 9.95 -7.86
N LEU A 113 -10.98 9.80 -9.17
CA LEU A 113 -10.89 10.96 -10.06
C LEU A 113 -12.21 11.74 -9.93
N GLU A 114 -12.14 13.05 -9.67
CA GLU A 114 -13.33 13.88 -9.73
C GLU A 114 -13.91 13.75 -11.15
N GLN A 115 -15.11 13.17 -11.25
CA GLN A 115 -15.90 13.35 -12.45
C GLN A 115 -16.30 14.81 -12.47
N GLU A 116 -15.81 15.55 -13.47
CA GLU A 116 -16.32 16.88 -13.80
C GLU A 116 -17.85 16.76 -13.82
N ARG A 117 -18.48 17.37 -12.82
CA ARG A 117 -19.93 17.50 -12.77
C ARG A 117 -20.30 18.48 -13.87
N ASN A 118 -20.68 17.96 -15.02
CA ASN A 118 -21.49 18.70 -15.99
C ASN A 118 -22.84 19.07 -15.36
#